data_AF-A0A7S2Q3B2-F1
#
_entry.id   AF-A0A7S2Q3B2-F1
#
_cell.length_a   1.000
_cell.length_b   1.000
_cell.length_c   1.000
_cell.angle_alpha   90.00
_cell.angle_beta   90.00
_cell.angle_gamma   90.00
#
_symmetry.space_group_name_H-M   'P 1'
#
loop_
_entity.id
_entity.type
_entity.pdbx_description
1 polymer ?
#
loop_
_entity_poly.entity_id
_entity_poly.type
_entity_poly.pdbx_seq_one_letter_code
_entity_poly.pdbx_strand_id
1 'polypeptide(L)'
;SIVHVQAFKGLRVGPRNELADMQAIVEKVLGGVTPHDFDSRMIFMCFDDVLPVSGFEEHIFAVTAAEQVAGLPWLSDPKALADIGALVIIHRSLDDVCPEKVLHILRAFTYEMLAHPENAPPVLLLPVPQPSARGGACVTWVRSMLETSMVDAVLHGMPCGYALVLAVKAALTRIQVQMSGLHAKMCATARLSKQRSQLAGSIDFVLWQYLPVRLLHSIPPIRRDLGDHATRNINGWKVKRNFHRRGRFGAVYMGQKAERKACSSILVVDKSRGSHNFSEVRAINRLLGAMERLATAPHPHISQLLSVIHTPSRLYVNTSMIGQHTVQSALERRDSATARTTGTRRPSLDG
;
A
#
# COMPACT_ATOMS: atom_id res chain seq x y z
N SER A 1 -19.17 31.66 0.72
CA SER A 1 -19.90 31.70 -0.55
C SER A 1 -20.89 30.56 -0.51
N ILE A 2 -22.12 30.85 -0.10
CA ILE A 2 -23.17 29.84 0.08
C ILE A 2 -23.58 29.38 -1.32
N VAL A 3 -23.43 28.09 -1.61
CA VAL A 3 -23.92 27.50 -2.86
C VAL A 3 -25.44 27.63 -2.83
N HIS A 4 -25.99 28.59 -3.58
CA HIS A 4 -27.43 28.67 -3.82
C HIS A 4 -27.82 27.46 -4.68
N VAL A 5 -28.13 26.34 -4.02
CA VAL A 5 -28.75 25.19 -4.67
C VAL A 5 -30.20 25.57 -4.95
N GLN A 6 -30.53 25.74 -6.22
CA GLN A 6 -31.89 26.03 -6.67
C GLN A 6 -32.81 24.89 -6.26
N ALA A 7 -33.76 25.17 -5.36
CA ALA A 7 -34.86 24.28 -5.05
C ALA A 7 -35.73 24.06 -6.31
N PHE A 8 -35.47 22.99 -7.05
CA PHE A 8 -36.25 22.62 -8.23
C PHE A 8 -37.56 21.95 -7.81
N LYS A 9 -38.67 22.67 -7.99
CA LYS A 9 -40.04 22.13 -7.84
C LYS A 9 -40.43 21.35 -9.09
N GLY A 10 -40.27 20.03 -9.06
CA GLY A 10 -40.76 19.13 -10.11
C GLY A 10 -40.91 17.69 -9.61
N LEU A 11 -42.00 17.38 -8.90
CA LEU A 11 -42.23 16.10 -8.22
C LEU A 11 -43.17 15.18 -9.01
N ARG A 12 -42.72 13.95 -9.31
CA ARG A 12 -43.60 12.80 -9.59
C ARG A 12 -43.91 12.13 -8.25
N VAL A 13 -45.20 12.00 -7.95
CA VAL A 13 -45.70 11.54 -6.66
C VAL A 13 -45.64 10.01 -6.59
N GLY A 14 -44.81 9.46 -5.70
CA GLY A 14 -44.87 8.05 -5.27
C GLY A 14 -46.17 7.73 -4.50
N PRO A 15 -46.39 6.49 -4.03
CA PRO A 15 -47.57 6.15 -3.24
C PRO A 15 -47.68 7.08 -2.02
N ARG A 16 -48.74 7.91 -1.97
CA ARG A 16 -48.90 9.05 -1.05
C ARG A 16 -48.70 8.75 0.45
N ASN A 17 -48.84 7.49 0.88
CA ASN A 17 -48.73 7.11 2.28
C ASN A 17 -47.26 7.02 2.75
N GLU A 18 -46.32 6.62 1.90
CA GLU A 18 -44.93 6.40 2.31
C GLU A 18 -44.15 7.72 2.51
N LEU A 19 -44.46 8.72 1.68
CA LEU A 19 -43.86 10.06 1.77
C LEU A 19 -44.31 10.80 3.03
N ALA A 20 -45.59 10.67 3.39
CA ALA A 20 -46.14 11.26 4.61
C ALA A 20 -45.47 10.69 5.87
N ASP A 21 -45.16 9.39 5.88
CA ASP A 21 -44.46 8.73 6.98
C ASP A 21 -43.05 9.27 7.18
N MET A 22 -42.26 9.41 6.10
CA MET A 22 -40.87 9.87 6.21
C MET A 22 -40.79 11.35 6.60
N GLN A 23 -41.71 12.18 6.08
CA GLN A 23 -41.83 13.57 6.52
C GLN A 23 -42.07 13.66 8.03
N ALA A 24 -43.03 12.91 8.56
CA ALA A 24 -43.34 12.88 9.99
C ALA A 24 -42.16 12.37 10.82
N ILE A 25 -41.39 11.41 10.31
CA ILE A 25 -40.17 10.92 10.93
C ILE A 25 -39.12 12.03 11.02
N VAL A 26 -38.83 12.72 9.92
CA VAL A 26 -37.79 13.76 9.89
C VAL A 26 -38.18 14.93 10.80
N GLU A 27 -39.45 15.34 10.78
CA GLU A 27 -39.99 16.35 11.70
C GLU A 27 -39.89 15.91 13.17
N LYS A 28 -40.12 14.64 13.46
CA LYS A 28 -39.95 14.10 14.82
C LYS A 28 -38.47 14.06 15.24
N VAL A 29 -37.59 13.63 14.34
CA VAL A 29 -36.14 13.54 14.59
C VAL A 29 -35.54 14.92 14.85
N LEU A 30 -35.94 15.91 14.07
CA LEU A 30 -35.49 17.31 14.20
C LEU A 30 -36.40 18.16 15.10
N GLY A 31 -37.39 17.53 15.76
CA GLY A 31 -38.35 18.22 16.61
C GLY A 31 -37.67 18.87 17.82
N GLY A 32 -37.90 20.18 17.98
CA GLY A 32 -37.40 20.93 19.14
C GLY A 32 -35.91 21.30 19.07
N VAL A 33 -35.29 21.19 17.89
CA VAL A 33 -33.94 21.72 17.64
C VAL A 33 -33.95 22.70 16.48
N THR A 34 -32.91 23.52 16.44
CA THR A 34 -32.63 24.50 15.40
C THR A 34 -31.29 24.18 14.73
N PRO A 35 -31.00 24.68 13.52
CA PRO A 35 -29.70 24.46 12.89
C PRO A 35 -28.52 24.93 13.74
N HIS A 36 -28.71 25.98 14.55
CA HIS A 36 -27.68 26.52 15.45
C HIS A 36 -27.27 25.55 16.56
N ASP A 37 -28.09 24.54 16.86
CA ASP A 37 -27.72 23.49 17.81
C ASP A 37 -26.66 22.54 17.22
N PHE A 38 -26.55 22.51 15.88
CA PHE A 38 -25.56 21.76 15.10
C PHE A 38 -24.42 22.66 14.61
N ASP A 39 -23.39 22.06 14.00
CA ASP A 39 -22.36 22.84 13.29
C ASP A 39 -22.99 23.46 12.03
N SER A 40 -22.68 24.73 11.74
CA SER A 40 -23.09 25.44 10.52
C SER A 40 -22.79 24.68 9.22
N ARG A 41 -21.83 23.75 9.25
CA ARG A 41 -21.42 22.95 8.09
C ARG A 41 -22.03 21.55 8.07
N MET A 42 -22.96 21.26 8.97
CA MET A 42 -23.65 19.98 9.01
C MET A 42 -24.76 19.93 7.95
N ILE A 43 -24.79 18.83 7.22
CA ILE A 43 -25.81 18.53 6.22
C ILE A 43 -26.56 17.25 6.62
N PHE A 44 -27.88 17.30 6.55
CA PHE A 44 -28.78 16.16 6.67
C PHE A 44 -29.22 15.72 5.28
N MET A 45 -29.08 14.43 4.99
CA MET A 45 -29.48 13.86 3.71
C MET A 45 -30.56 12.80 3.92
N CYS A 46 -31.63 12.90 3.14
CA CYS A 46 -32.73 11.94 3.11
C CYS A 46 -32.85 11.36 1.70
N PHE A 47 -33.10 10.05 1.57
CA PHE A 47 -33.26 9.37 0.27
C PHE A 47 -34.72 9.28 -0.19
N ASP A 48 -35.61 9.96 0.50
CA ASP A 48 -37.02 10.07 0.16
C ASP A 48 -37.30 11.53 -0.22
N ASP A 49 -38.33 11.77 -1.03
CA ASP A 49 -38.77 13.11 -1.42
C ASP A 49 -39.42 13.85 -0.21
N VAL A 50 -38.59 14.18 0.77
CA VAL A 50 -38.95 14.86 2.01
C VAL A 50 -38.87 16.37 1.79
N LEU A 51 -39.87 17.10 2.24
CA LEU A 51 -39.82 18.56 2.27
C LEU A 51 -38.91 19.02 3.41
N PRO A 52 -38.04 20.02 3.19
CA PRO A 52 -37.21 20.54 4.25
C PRO A 52 -38.07 20.99 5.43
N VAL A 53 -37.68 20.59 6.64
CA VAL A 53 -38.31 21.03 7.89
C VAL A 53 -38.08 22.53 8.03
N SER A 54 -39.07 23.27 8.51
CA SER A 54 -38.98 24.73 8.67
C SER A 54 -37.76 25.11 9.50
N GLY A 55 -36.94 26.03 8.98
CA GLY A 55 -35.68 26.46 9.56
C GLY A 55 -34.47 25.62 9.16
N PHE A 56 -34.64 24.45 8.52
CA PHE A 56 -33.54 23.59 8.05
C PHE A 56 -33.41 23.57 6.51
N GLU A 57 -33.96 24.56 5.81
CA GLU A 57 -34.02 24.60 4.35
C GLU A 57 -32.64 24.58 3.68
N GLU A 58 -31.60 25.09 4.35
CA GLU A 58 -30.21 25.09 3.85
C GLU A 58 -29.41 23.86 4.31
N HIS A 59 -29.95 23.06 5.23
CA HIS A 59 -29.26 21.96 5.88
C HIS A 59 -29.81 20.58 5.49
N ILE A 60 -31.04 20.49 4.98
CA ILE A 60 -31.66 19.23 4.57
C ILE A 60 -31.65 19.11 3.05
N PHE A 61 -31.07 18.02 2.55
CA PHE A 61 -31.08 17.64 1.15
C PHE A 61 -31.88 16.36 0.97
N ALA A 62 -33.01 16.47 0.27
CA ALA A 62 -33.76 15.32 -0.21
C ALA A 62 -33.19 14.89 -1.56
N VAL A 63 -32.75 13.63 -1.66
CA VAL A 63 -32.24 13.04 -2.89
C VAL A 63 -33.39 12.45 -3.67
N THR A 64 -33.78 13.11 -4.74
CA THR A 64 -34.91 12.68 -5.57
C THR A 64 -34.62 11.38 -6.29
N ALA A 65 -35.65 10.58 -6.59
CA ALA A 65 -35.49 9.32 -7.32
C ALA A 65 -34.74 9.48 -8.67
N ALA A 66 -34.82 10.65 -9.31
CA ALA A 66 -34.07 10.95 -10.53
C ALA A 66 -32.57 11.13 -10.26
N GLU A 67 -32.20 11.82 -9.19
CA GLU A 67 -30.80 12.01 -8.76
C GLU A 67 -30.17 10.73 -8.23
N GLN A 68 -30.97 9.82 -7.65
CA GLN A 68 -30.50 8.49 -7.28
C GLN A 68 -29.98 7.69 -8.49
N VAL A 69 -30.53 7.95 -9.68
CA VAL A 69 -30.16 7.28 -10.94
C VAL A 69 -29.11 8.07 -11.71
N ALA A 70 -29.21 9.39 -11.74
CA ALA A 70 -28.31 10.26 -12.50
C ALA A 70 -27.00 10.61 -11.77
N GLY A 71 -26.92 10.32 -10.46
CA GLY A 71 -25.87 10.84 -9.58
C GLY A 71 -26.21 12.25 -9.08
N LEU A 72 -25.46 12.72 -8.08
CA LEU A 72 -25.63 14.04 -7.47
C LEU A 72 -24.55 14.98 -8.02
N PRO A 73 -24.87 15.90 -8.95
CA PRO A 73 -23.86 16.70 -9.65
C PRO A 73 -23.00 17.59 -8.74
N TRP A 74 -23.56 18.00 -7.60
CA TRP A 74 -22.86 18.81 -6.61
C TRP A 74 -21.83 18.00 -5.80
N LEU A 75 -21.95 16.67 -5.74
CA LEU A 75 -20.92 15.81 -5.13
C LEU A 75 -19.63 15.77 -5.93
N SER A 76 -19.72 15.98 -7.24
CA SER A 76 -18.56 16.06 -8.10
C SER A 76 -17.82 17.40 -8.00
N ASP A 77 -18.33 18.38 -7.23
CA ASP A 77 -17.61 19.62 -6.92
C ASP A 77 -16.79 19.46 -5.61
N PRO A 78 -15.45 19.38 -5.68
CA PRO A 78 -14.62 19.21 -4.51
C PRO A 78 -14.73 20.38 -3.52
N LYS A 79 -15.11 21.57 -4.01
CA LYS A 79 -15.29 22.74 -3.15
C LYS A 79 -16.57 22.63 -2.33
N ALA A 80 -17.64 22.13 -2.93
CA ALA A 80 -18.88 21.88 -2.23
C ALA A 80 -18.67 20.86 -1.11
N LEU A 81 -17.91 19.77 -1.37
CA LEU A 81 -17.55 18.78 -0.35
C LEU A 81 -16.68 19.36 0.78
N ALA A 82 -15.69 20.19 0.45
CA ALA A 82 -14.79 20.79 1.44
C ALA A 82 -15.50 21.73 2.43
N ASP A 83 -16.63 22.31 2.04
CA ASP A 83 -17.44 23.17 2.90
C ASP A 83 -18.36 22.37 3.85
N ILE A 84 -18.51 21.06 3.65
CA ILE A 84 -19.30 20.16 4.51
C ILE A 84 -18.44 19.71 5.69
N GLY A 85 -18.92 19.95 6.91
CA GLY A 85 -18.26 19.55 8.15
C GLY A 85 -18.65 18.15 8.60
N ALA A 86 -19.88 17.72 8.29
CA ALA A 86 -20.38 16.38 8.56
C ALA A 86 -21.67 16.12 7.76
N LEU A 87 -21.85 14.87 7.32
CA LEU A 87 -23.06 14.42 6.62
C LEU A 87 -23.84 13.44 7.51
N VAL A 88 -25.10 13.75 7.80
CA VAL A 88 -26.00 12.88 8.55
C VAL A 88 -27.05 12.30 7.59
N ILE A 89 -26.98 11.00 7.37
CA ILE A 89 -27.89 10.29 6.47
C ILE A 89 -29.04 9.74 7.30
N ILE A 90 -30.23 10.30 7.12
CA ILE A 90 -31.45 9.79 7.74
C ILE A 90 -32.03 8.76 6.79
N HIS A 91 -32.04 7.50 7.22
CA HIS A 91 -32.46 6.40 6.37
C HIS A 91 -33.50 5.54 7.06
N ARG A 92 -34.66 5.36 6.39
CA ARG A 92 -35.71 4.44 6.83
C ARG A 92 -35.19 3.00 6.72
N SER A 93 -35.14 2.29 7.85
CA SER A 93 -34.66 0.90 7.94
C SER A 93 -35.39 0.00 6.94
N LEU A 94 -34.61 -0.63 6.06
CA LEU A 94 -35.06 -1.53 5.01
C LEU A 94 -35.29 -2.95 5.56
N ASP A 95 -36.49 -3.20 6.05
CA ASP A 95 -37.00 -4.58 6.06
C ASP A 95 -37.71 -4.92 4.73
N ASP A 96 -37.89 -3.96 3.82
CA ASP A 96 -38.50 -4.22 2.51
C ASP A 96 -37.83 -3.42 1.37
N VAL A 97 -37.40 -4.17 0.34
CA VAL A 97 -37.00 -3.77 -1.01
C VAL A 97 -35.81 -2.79 -1.17
N CYS A 98 -34.64 -3.36 -1.48
CA CYS A 98 -33.43 -2.75 -2.09
C CYS A 98 -32.44 -1.97 -1.19
N PRO A 99 -31.71 -2.65 -0.28
CA PRO A 99 -30.44 -2.14 0.26
C PRO A 99 -29.44 -1.74 -0.82
N GLU A 100 -29.57 -2.29 -2.03
CA GLU A 100 -28.73 -1.97 -3.17
C GLU A 100 -28.85 -0.52 -3.63
N LYS A 101 -30.01 0.14 -3.54
CA LYS A 101 -30.15 1.55 -3.97
C LYS A 101 -29.40 2.50 -3.05
N VAL A 102 -29.58 2.32 -1.74
CA VAL A 102 -28.89 3.10 -0.71
C VAL A 102 -27.40 2.81 -0.74
N LEU A 103 -27.02 1.53 -0.88
CA LEU A 103 -25.63 1.15 -1.10
C LEU A 103 -25.07 1.74 -2.39
N HIS A 104 -25.84 1.83 -3.47
CA HIS A 104 -25.40 2.41 -4.73
C HIS A 104 -25.12 3.91 -4.58
N ILE A 105 -26.01 4.65 -3.92
CA ILE A 105 -25.81 6.08 -3.68
C ILE A 105 -24.67 6.31 -2.69
N LEU A 106 -24.60 5.53 -1.60
CA LEU A 106 -23.46 5.58 -0.68
C LEU A 106 -22.15 5.22 -1.38
N ARG A 107 -22.15 4.27 -2.32
CA ARG A 107 -20.98 3.91 -3.13
C ARG A 107 -20.60 5.01 -4.10
N ALA A 108 -21.56 5.67 -4.74
CA ALA A 108 -21.31 6.83 -5.61
C ALA A 108 -20.71 7.98 -4.78
N PHE A 109 -21.30 8.28 -3.63
CA PHE A 109 -20.79 9.25 -2.67
C PHE A 109 -19.37 8.89 -2.20
N THR A 110 -19.17 7.62 -1.87
CA THR A 110 -17.87 7.07 -1.45
C THR A 110 -16.83 7.18 -2.56
N TYR A 111 -17.20 6.90 -3.82
CA TYR A 111 -16.28 6.97 -4.94
C TYR A 111 -15.76 8.40 -5.16
N GLU A 112 -16.65 9.39 -5.08
CA GLU A 112 -16.29 10.82 -5.16
C GLU A 112 -15.47 11.26 -3.94
N MET A 113 -15.81 10.83 -2.72
CA MET A 113 -15.00 11.09 -1.52
C MET A 113 -13.61 10.46 -1.59
N LEU A 114 -13.49 9.26 -2.17
CA LEU A 114 -12.21 8.58 -2.35
C LEU A 114 -11.33 9.28 -3.39
N ALA A 115 -11.92 9.98 -4.35
CA ALA A 115 -11.17 10.83 -5.29
C ALA A 115 -10.56 12.06 -4.59
N HIS A 116 -11.15 12.50 -3.47
CA HIS A 116 -10.74 13.68 -2.71
C HIS A 116 -10.70 13.42 -1.18
N PRO A 117 -9.81 12.52 -0.71
CA PRO A 117 -9.84 12.03 0.68
C PRO A 117 -9.54 13.13 1.71
N GLU A 118 -8.81 14.18 1.35
CA GLU A 118 -8.55 15.33 2.23
C GLU A 118 -9.78 16.20 2.54
N ASN A 119 -10.82 16.16 1.69
CA ASN A 119 -12.02 17.00 1.79
C ASN A 119 -13.29 16.20 2.09
N ALA A 120 -13.14 14.91 2.39
CA ALA A 120 -14.23 13.98 2.62
C ALA A 120 -14.86 14.21 4.01
N PRO A 121 -16.12 14.68 4.12
CA PRO A 121 -16.75 14.91 5.42
C PRO A 121 -17.08 13.58 6.11
N PRO A 122 -17.06 13.52 7.45
CA PRO A 122 -17.50 12.33 8.18
C PRO A 122 -18.97 12.02 7.90
N VAL A 123 -19.28 10.75 7.60
CA VAL A 123 -20.62 10.26 7.26
C VAL A 123 -21.23 9.51 8.44
N LEU A 124 -22.32 10.05 8.98
CA LEU A 124 -23.08 9.49 10.08
C LEU A 124 -24.39 8.89 9.56
N LEU A 125 -24.66 7.63 9.83
CA LEU A 125 -25.93 6.99 9.47
C LEU A 125 -26.90 7.00 10.65
N LEU A 126 -28.08 7.58 10.47
CA LEU A 126 -29.21 7.51 11.40
C LEU A 126 -30.27 6.53 10.86
N PRO A 127 -30.24 5.25 11.27
CA PRO A 127 -31.26 4.29 10.90
C PRO A 127 -32.55 4.60 11.66
N VAL A 128 -33.65 4.77 10.92
CA VAL A 128 -34.98 4.94 11.48
C VAL A 128 -35.69 3.59 11.48
N PRO A 129 -36.01 3.00 12.64
CA PRO A 129 -36.68 1.71 12.72
C PRO A 129 -38.10 1.80 12.14
N GLN A 130 -38.50 0.81 11.35
CA GLN A 130 -39.91 0.64 10.97
C GLN A 130 -40.70 -0.01 12.13
N PRO A 131 -41.94 0.42 12.39
CA PRO A 131 -42.76 -0.14 13.47
C PRO A 131 -43.09 -1.64 13.26
N SER A 132 -42.97 -2.15 12.03
CA SER A 132 -43.21 -3.53 11.64
C SER A 132 -41.98 -4.45 11.71
N ALA A 133 -40.78 -3.90 11.92
CA ALA A 133 -39.53 -4.64 11.81
C ALA A 133 -39.26 -5.53 13.04
N ARG A 134 -39.15 -6.85 12.84
CA ARG A 134 -38.75 -7.79 13.91
C ARG A 134 -37.24 -7.66 14.11
N GLY A 135 -36.82 -7.11 15.26
CA GLY A 135 -35.51 -6.51 15.55
C GLY A 135 -34.19 -7.31 15.38
N GLY A 136 -34.17 -8.45 14.68
CA GLY A 136 -32.96 -9.23 14.42
C GLY A 136 -32.18 -8.86 13.15
N ALA A 137 -32.86 -8.44 12.08
CA ALA A 137 -32.23 -8.23 10.75
C ALA A 137 -31.42 -6.93 10.63
N CYS A 138 -31.75 -5.92 11.44
CA CYS A 138 -31.15 -4.58 11.36
C CYS A 138 -29.65 -4.57 11.78
N VAL A 139 -29.26 -5.37 12.78
CA VAL A 139 -27.89 -5.32 13.36
C VAL A 139 -26.82 -5.89 12.42
N THR A 140 -27.13 -6.96 11.70
CA THR A 140 -26.20 -7.61 10.76
C THR A 140 -25.99 -6.77 9.50
N TRP A 141 -27.04 -6.10 9.00
CA TRP A 141 -26.94 -5.20 7.85
C TRP A 141 -26.12 -3.94 8.18
N VAL A 142 -26.38 -3.29 9.32
CA VAL A 142 -25.61 -2.13 9.77
C VAL A 142 -24.13 -2.46 9.92
N ARG A 143 -23.80 -3.64 10.45
CA ARG A 143 -22.41 -4.10 10.55
C ARG A 143 -21.78 -4.30 9.17
N SER A 144 -22.50 -4.95 8.25
CA SER A 144 -22.05 -5.12 6.86
C SER A 144 -21.82 -3.77 6.18
N MET A 145 -22.66 -2.77 6.44
CA MET A 145 -22.43 -1.40 5.97
C MET A 145 -21.19 -0.76 6.59
N LEU A 146 -20.96 -0.87 7.90
CA LEU A 146 -19.74 -0.35 8.51
C LEU A 146 -18.47 -1.01 7.94
N GLU A 147 -18.58 -2.26 7.50
CA GLU A 147 -17.47 -3.02 6.90
C GLU A 147 -17.28 -2.76 5.40
N THR A 148 -18.35 -2.39 4.67
CA THR A 148 -18.33 -2.29 3.19
C THR A 148 -18.63 -0.92 2.62
N SER A 149 -19.17 0.01 3.41
CA SER A 149 -19.42 1.41 3.08
C SER A 149 -18.63 2.34 4.00
N MET A 150 -18.22 3.50 3.49
CA MET A 150 -17.47 4.51 4.27
C MET A 150 -18.36 5.30 5.25
N VAL A 151 -19.20 4.60 6.00
CA VAL A 151 -19.97 5.18 7.11
C VAL A 151 -19.07 5.20 8.34
N ASP A 152 -18.76 6.40 8.85
CA ASP A 152 -17.84 6.56 9.98
C ASP A 152 -18.50 6.22 11.33
N ALA A 153 -19.81 6.44 11.46
CA ALA A 153 -20.55 6.02 12.64
C ALA A 153 -22.05 5.83 12.38
N VAL A 154 -22.67 4.99 13.21
CA VAL A 154 -24.12 4.75 13.19
C VAL A 154 -24.72 5.28 14.49
N LEU A 155 -25.77 6.09 14.36
CA LEU A 155 -26.51 6.68 15.47
C LEU A 155 -27.65 5.74 15.89
N HIS A 156 -27.39 4.88 16.88
CA HIS A 156 -28.36 3.91 17.36
C HIS A 156 -29.48 4.54 18.21
N GLY A 157 -30.65 3.90 18.21
CA GLY A 157 -31.75 4.24 19.12
C GLY A 157 -32.68 5.36 18.66
N MET A 158 -32.56 5.82 17.41
CA MET A 158 -33.36 6.91 16.84
C MET A 158 -33.42 8.16 17.75
N PRO A 159 -32.26 8.75 18.12
CA PRO A 159 -32.25 9.95 18.92
C PRO A 159 -32.99 11.09 18.20
N CYS A 160 -33.80 11.84 18.94
CA CYS A 160 -34.57 12.98 18.44
C CYS A 160 -34.29 14.26 19.23
N GLY A 161 -34.53 15.41 18.61
CA GLY A 161 -34.32 16.72 19.21
C GLY A 161 -32.89 16.87 19.78
N TYR A 162 -32.78 17.36 21.00
CA TYR A 162 -31.47 17.55 21.66
C TYR A 162 -30.67 16.25 21.83
N ALA A 163 -31.33 15.09 21.94
CA ALA A 163 -30.62 13.82 22.02
C ALA A 163 -29.86 13.52 20.70
N LEU A 164 -30.41 13.94 19.55
CA LEU A 164 -29.74 13.81 18.26
C LEU A 164 -28.48 14.68 18.21
N VAL A 165 -28.59 15.94 18.66
CA VAL A 165 -27.47 16.89 18.72
C VAL A 165 -26.32 16.29 19.53
N LEU A 166 -26.61 15.76 20.71
CA LEU A 166 -25.60 15.13 21.57
C LEU A 166 -25.01 13.87 20.92
N ALA A 167 -25.83 13.02 20.30
CA ALA A 167 -25.38 11.79 19.64
C ALA A 167 -24.43 12.10 18.47
N VAL A 168 -24.77 13.10 17.65
CA VAL A 168 -23.95 13.60 16.55
C VAL A 168 -22.63 14.16 17.07
N LYS A 169 -22.65 15.07 18.05
CA LYS A 169 -21.42 15.68 18.62
C LYS A 169 -20.52 14.61 19.23
N ALA A 170 -21.09 13.64 19.94
CA ALA A 170 -20.35 12.51 20.48
C ALA A 170 -19.75 11.61 19.39
N ALA A 171 -20.47 11.37 18.29
CA ALA A 171 -19.95 10.61 17.16
C ALA A 171 -18.77 11.33 16.47
N LEU A 172 -18.92 12.61 16.15
CA LEU A 172 -17.85 13.42 15.54
C LEU A 172 -16.61 13.50 16.43
N THR A 173 -16.79 13.70 17.73
CA THR A 173 -15.67 13.72 18.69
C THR A 173 -14.93 12.38 18.72
N ARG A 174 -15.66 11.25 18.69
CA ARG A 174 -15.04 9.91 18.63
C ARG A 174 -14.24 9.72 17.34
N ILE A 175 -14.80 10.11 16.20
CA ILE A 175 -14.10 10.03 14.89
C ILE A 175 -12.82 10.88 14.94
N GLN A 176 -12.90 12.12 15.43
CA GLN A 176 -11.74 13.00 15.54
C GLN A 176 -10.64 12.43 16.45
N VAL A 177 -11.01 11.87 17.60
CA VAL A 177 -10.07 11.21 18.51
C VAL A 177 -9.43 9.99 17.84
N GLN A 178 -10.21 9.17 17.13
CA GLN A 178 -9.67 8.01 16.40
C GLN A 178 -8.69 8.42 15.30
N MET A 179 -9.05 9.43 14.49
CA MET A 179 -8.22 9.93 13.39
C MET A 179 -6.91 10.54 13.90
N SER A 180 -6.96 11.35 14.96
CA SER A 180 -5.75 11.90 15.59
C SER A 180 -4.83 10.80 16.13
N GLY A 181 -5.38 9.75 16.73
CA GLY A 181 -4.62 8.59 17.19
C GLY A 181 -3.97 7.80 16.04
N LEU A 182 -4.68 7.64 14.93
CA LEU A 182 -4.17 6.98 13.72
C LEU A 182 -3.04 7.78 13.08
N HIS A 183 -3.23 9.10 12.95
CA HIS A 183 -2.22 10.02 12.44
C HIS A 183 -0.94 10.00 13.31
N ALA A 184 -1.10 10.06 14.64
CA ALA A 184 0.03 9.99 15.57
C ALA A 184 0.82 8.68 15.41
N LYS A 185 0.12 7.54 15.25
CA LYS A 185 0.76 6.25 14.95
C LYS A 185 1.51 6.30 13.61
N MET A 186 0.87 6.74 12.53
CA MET A 186 1.52 6.86 11.22
C MET A 186 2.78 7.72 11.25
N CYS A 187 2.73 8.88 11.92
CA CYS A 187 3.90 9.74 12.12
C CYS A 187 5.01 9.02 12.89
N ALA A 188 4.69 8.28 13.95
CA ALA A 188 5.66 7.49 14.70
C ALA A 188 6.31 6.40 13.82
N THR A 189 5.52 5.67 13.03
CA THR A 189 6.04 4.65 12.11
C THR A 189 6.92 5.26 11.02
N ALA A 190 6.54 6.40 10.46
CA ALA A 190 7.33 7.12 9.46
C ALA A 190 8.67 7.60 10.03
N ARG A 191 8.68 8.11 11.26
CA ARG A 191 9.92 8.49 11.97
C ARG A 191 10.83 7.29 12.19
N LEU A 192 10.28 6.17 12.67
CA LEU A 192 11.05 4.93 12.85
C LEU A 192 11.60 4.40 11.53
N SER A 193 10.81 4.44 10.45
CA SER A 193 11.26 4.06 9.11
C SER A 193 12.43 4.94 8.64
N LYS A 194 12.31 6.27 8.79
CA LYS A 194 13.37 7.23 8.46
C LYS A 194 14.64 6.96 9.28
N GLN A 195 14.52 6.75 10.59
CA GLN A 195 15.65 6.42 11.47
C GLN A 195 16.33 5.11 11.03
N ARG A 196 15.55 4.08 10.69
CA ARG A 196 16.08 2.81 10.17
C ARG A 196 16.83 3.01 8.86
N SER A 197 16.28 3.78 7.92
CA SER A 197 16.95 4.09 6.65
C SER A 197 18.25 4.87 6.86
N GLN A 198 18.26 5.85 7.78
CA GLN A 198 19.47 6.61 8.14
C GLN A 198 20.54 5.73 8.77
N LEU A 199 20.15 4.86 9.71
CA LEU A 199 21.06 3.92 10.36
C LEU A 199 21.62 2.92 9.34
N ALA A 200 20.78 2.36 8.46
CA ALA A 200 21.21 1.47 7.39
C ALA A 200 22.24 2.15 6.47
N GLY A 201 21.97 3.38 6.03
CA GLY A 201 22.92 4.15 5.22
C GLY A 201 24.25 4.44 5.95
N SER A 202 24.20 4.68 7.27
CA SER A 202 25.39 4.89 8.11
C SER A 202 26.21 3.60 8.24
N ILE A 203 25.55 2.46 8.47
CA ILE A 203 26.20 1.15 8.52
C ILE A 203 26.86 0.83 7.17
N ASP A 204 26.15 1.05 6.06
CA ASP A 204 26.70 0.83 4.73
C ASP A 204 27.91 1.71 4.44
N PHE A 205 27.85 2.99 4.85
CA PHE A 205 28.99 3.90 4.75
C PHE A 205 30.20 3.37 5.55
N VAL A 206 29.98 2.96 6.81
CA VAL A 206 31.07 2.44 7.65
C VAL A 206 31.67 1.18 7.05
N LEU A 207 30.84 0.21 6.66
CA LEU A 207 31.27 -1.09 6.16
C LEU A 207 31.97 -1.01 4.80
N TRP A 208 31.45 -0.22 3.86
CA TRP A 208 31.89 -0.25 2.47
C TRP A 208 32.76 0.94 2.06
N GLN A 209 32.77 2.03 2.82
CA GLN A 209 33.56 3.23 2.48
C GLN A 209 34.63 3.51 3.53
N TYR A 210 34.26 3.59 4.81
CA TYR A 210 35.19 3.99 5.86
C TYR A 210 36.21 2.90 6.21
N LEU A 211 35.74 1.70 6.57
CA LEU A 211 36.61 0.62 7.01
C LEU A 211 37.61 0.17 5.94
N PRO A 212 37.23 0.02 4.64
CA PRO A 212 38.20 -0.36 3.62
C PRO A 212 39.38 0.60 3.49
N VAL A 213 39.11 1.90 3.55
CA VAL A 213 40.14 2.94 3.46
C VAL A 213 40.99 2.96 4.72
N ARG A 214 40.38 2.89 5.90
CA ARG A 214 41.10 3.07 7.17
C ARG A 214 41.95 1.85 7.56
N LEU A 215 41.49 0.65 7.25
CA LEU A 215 42.15 -0.61 7.62
C LEU A 215 43.03 -1.19 6.50
N LEU A 216 43.26 -0.42 5.41
CA LEU A 216 44.05 -0.86 4.25
C LEU A 216 43.58 -2.22 3.72
N HIS A 217 42.27 -2.36 3.54
CA HIS A 217 41.67 -3.58 3.04
C HIS A 217 41.94 -3.76 1.53
N SER A 218 41.98 -5.01 1.08
CA SER A 218 42.07 -5.41 -0.33
C SER A 218 40.80 -5.09 -1.14
N ILE A 219 39.76 -4.54 -0.50
CA ILE A 219 38.56 -4.06 -1.18
C ILE A 219 38.87 -2.65 -1.73
N PRO A 220 38.84 -2.44 -3.07
CA PRO A 220 39.14 -1.13 -3.65
C PRO A 220 38.06 -0.10 -3.28
N PRO A 221 38.34 1.21 -3.37
CA PRO A 221 37.35 2.25 -3.10
C PRO A 221 36.17 2.22 -4.07
N ILE A 222 35.02 2.73 -3.64
CA ILE A 222 33.81 2.78 -4.46
C ILE A 222 34.01 3.72 -5.66
N ARG A 223 33.81 3.17 -6.85
CA ARG A 223 33.77 3.87 -8.14
C ARG A 223 32.33 4.29 -8.47
N ARG A 224 32.03 5.58 -8.31
CA ARG A 224 30.69 6.14 -8.57
C ARG A 224 30.43 6.42 -10.05
N ASP A 225 31.49 6.48 -10.86
CA ASP A 225 31.47 6.72 -12.29
C ASP A 225 30.87 5.55 -13.10
N LEU A 226 30.91 4.33 -12.57
CA LEU A 226 30.50 3.13 -13.31
C LEU A 226 28.99 2.84 -13.31
N GLY A 227 28.20 3.54 -12.49
CA GLY A 227 26.76 3.32 -12.34
C GLY A 227 26.35 1.87 -12.02
N ASP A 228 25.04 1.62 -11.93
CA ASP A 228 24.50 0.25 -11.74
C ASP A 228 24.38 -0.54 -13.06
N HIS A 229 24.64 0.13 -14.19
CA HIS A 229 24.61 -0.43 -15.54
C HIS A 229 25.80 -1.34 -15.84
N ALA A 230 26.78 -1.43 -14.93
CA ALA A 230 27.92 -2.34 -15.04
C ALA A 230 27.52 -3.83 -15.17
N THR A 231 26.25 -4.22 -14.94
CA THR A 231 25.82 -5.62 -15.00
C THR A 231 26.04 -6.32 -16.33
N ARG A 232 26.11 -5.60 -17.47
CA ARG A 232 26.30 -6.23 -18.79
C ARG A 232 27.73 -6.18 -19.28
N ASN A 233 28.49 -5.15 -18.92
CA ASN A 233 29.88 -4.98 -19.31
C ASN A 233 30.69 -4.42 -18.13
N ILE A 234 31.57 -5.25 -17.58
CA ILE A 234 32.41 -4.92 -16.43
C ILE A 234 33.84 -4.81 -16.93
N ASN A 235 34.35 -3.60 -17.13
CA ASN A 235 35.74 -3.38 -17.57
C ASN A 235 36.13 -4.18 -18.83
N GLY A 236 35.26 -4.17 -19.83
CA GLY A 236 35.43 -4.91 -21.10
C GLY A 236 34.98 -6.37 -21.05
N TRP A 237 34.52 -6.87 -19.90
CA TRP A 237 33.96 -8.21 -19.76
C TRP A 237 32.45 -8.21 -19.96
N LYS A 238 31.99 -8.85 -21.02
CA LYS A 238 30.55 -9.07 -21.23
C LYS A 238 30.08 -10.19 -20.31
N VAL A 239 29.22 -9.86 -19.36
CA VAL A 239 28.65 -10.83 -18.42
C VAL A 239 27.59 -11.64 -19.15
N LYS A 240 27.78 -12.95 -19.24
CA LYS A 240 26.77 -13.86 -19.81
C LYS A 240 25.64 -14.05 -18.80
N ARG A 241 24.40 -14.10 -19.28
CA ARG A 241 23.20 -14.36 -18.46
C ARG A 241 23.19 -15.77 -17.84
N ASN A 242 24.04 -16.67 -18.33
CA ASN A 242 24.15 -18.03 -17.81
C ASN A 242 24.79 -17.99 -16.43
N PHE A 243 23.91 -17.91 -15.44
CA PHE A 243 24.22 -18.02 -14.04
C PHE A 243 24.87 -19.37 -13.76
N HIS A 244 26.06 -19.35 -13.15
CA HIS A 244 26.75 -20.59 -12.81
C HIS A 244 26.32 -21.11 -11.44
N ARG A 245 26.24 -20.22 -10.43
CA ARG A 245 25.84 -20.60 -9.07
C ARG A 245 25.52 -19.39 -8.20
N ARG A 246 24.63 -19.55 -7.20
CA ARG A 246 24.52 -18.65 -6.04
C ARG A 246 25.32 -19.26 -4.91
N GLY A 247 26.20 -18.48 -4.31
CA GLY A 247 26.77 -18.77 -3.01
C GLY A 247 26.25 -17.79 -1.96
N ARG A 248 26.72 -17.98 -0.74
CA ARG A 248 26.48 -17.06 0.39
C ARG A 248 26.88 -15.61 0.07
N PHE A 249 28.03 -15.43 -0.57
CA PHE A 249 28.60 -14.12 -0.85
C PHE A 249 28.02 -13.44 -2.10
N GLY A 250 27.21 -14.13 -2.90
CA GLY A 250 26.70 -13.56 -4.13
C GLY A 250 26.49 -14.58 -5.24
N ALA A 251 26.39 -14.08 -6.47
CA ALA A 251 26.19 -14.89 -7.66
C ALA A 251 27.47 -14.91 -8.50
N VAL A 252 27.80 -16.08 -9.05
CA VAL A 252 28.94 -16.23 -9.96
C VAL A 252 28.43 -16.33 -11.39
N TYR A 253 28.97 -15.47 -12.26
CA TYR A 253 28.65 -15.40 -13.68
C TYR A 253 29.88 -15.69 -14.52
N MET A 254 29.67 -16.14 -15.75
CA MET A 254 30.73 -16.26 -16.72
C MET A 254 30.93 -14.93 -17.47
N GLY A 255 32.14 -14.40 -17.45
CA GLY A 255 32.56 -13.26 -18.25
C GLY A 255 33.23 -13.71 -19.55
N GLN A 256 33.01 -12.98 -20.63
CA GLN A 256 33.79 -13.14 -21.86
C GLN A 256 34.32 -11.78 -22.33
N LYS A 257 35.63 -11.70 -22.58
CA LYS A 257 36.24 -10.49 -23.17
C LYS A 257 36.16 -10.58 -24.69
N ALA A 258 35.62 -9.54 -25.34
CA ALA A 258 35.35 -9.53 -26.78
C ALA A 258 36.63 -9.76 -27.61
N GLU A 259 37.76 -9.21 -27.18
CA GLU A 259 39.00 -9.19 -27.95
C GLU A 259 39.81 -10.48 -27.90
N ARG A 260 39.74 -11.26 -26.81
CA ARG A 260 40.73 -12.33 -26.53
C ARG A 260 40.16 -13.75 -26.55
N LYS A 261 38.86 -13.92 -26.80
CA LYS A 261 38.12 -15.19 -26.54
C LYS A 261 38.37 -15.76 -25.13
N ALA A 262 38.89 -14.96 -24.21
CA ALA A 262 39.18 -15.37 -22.85
C ALA A 262 37.89 -15.42 -22.03
N CYS A 263 37.75 -16.47 -21.24
CA CYS A 263 36.63 -16.65 -20.31
C CYS A 263 37.10 -16.36 -18.88
N SER A 264 36.24 -15.74 -18.09
CA SER A 264 36.49 -15.47 -16.68
C SER A 264 35.28 -15.83 -15.83
N SER A 265 35.51 -15.95 -14.54
CA SER A 265 34.48 -16.10 -13.52
C SER A 265 34.32 -14.77 -12.79
N ILE A 266 33.10 -14.26 -12.70
CA ILE A 266 32.78 -12.97 -12.08
C ILE A 266 31.83 -13.23 -10.91
N LEU A 267 32.35 -13.15 -9.69
CA LEU A 267 31.54 -13.12 -8.47
C LEU A 267 30.97 -11.71 -8.30
N VAL A 268 29.65 -11.63 -8.19
CA VAL A 268 28.88 -10.41 -7.94
C VAL A 268 28.29 -10.48 -6.54
N VAL A 269 28.83 -9.67 -5.65
CA VAL A 269 28.33 -9.43 -4.30
C VAL A 269 27.31 -8.29 -4.38
N ASP A 270 26.08 -8.53 -3.95
CA ASP A 270 24.99 -7.56 -4.00
C ASP A 270 24.75 -6.96 -2.63
N LYS A 271 25.13 -5.68 -2.46
CA LYS A 271 25.05 -5.00 -1.16
C LYS A 271 23.63 -4.69 -0.74
N SER A 272 22.73 -4.51 -1.72
CA SER A 272 21.34 -4.13 -1.48
C SER A 272 20.53 -5.23 -0.79
N ARG A 273 21.02 -6.47 -0.82
CA ARG A 273 20.34 -7.62 -0.21
C ARG A 273 20.45 -7.68 1.31
N GLY A 274 21.07 -6.68 1.94
CA GLY A 274 20.96 -6.44 3.39
C GLY A 274 21.58 -7.53 4.29
N SER A 275 22.30 -8.50 3.72
CA SER A 275 22.84 -9.64 4.47
C SER A 275 24.28 -9.45 4.93
N HIS A 276 24.95 -8.37 4.52
CA HIS A 276 26.36 -8.19 4.81
C HIS A 276 26.57 -7.61 6.19
N ASN A 277 26.64 -8.51 7.17
CA ASN A 277 27.22 -8.18 8.46
C ASN A 277 28.74 -7.94 8.31
N PHE A 278 29.35 -7.34 9.34
CA PHE A 278 30.80 -7.11 9.39
C PHE A 278 31.63 -8.37 9.12
N SER A 279 31.16 -9.55 9.53
CA SER A 279 31.87 -10.82 9.31
C SER A 279 31.97 -11.19 7.83
N GLU A 280 30.96 -10.88 7.03
CA GLU A 280 30.97 -11.15 5.58
C GLU A 280 31.93 -10.20 4.85
N VAL A 281 31.91 -8.91 5.19
CA VAL A 281 32.87 -7.94 4.64
C VAL A 281 34.30 -8.35 5.00
N ARG A 282 34.53 -8.79 6.24
CA ARG A 282 35.83 -9.32 6.68
C ARG A 282 36.24 -10.59 5.91
N ALA A 283 35.30 -11.50 5.65
CA ALA A 283 35.57 -12.71 4.88
C ALA A 283 35.91 -12.39 3.42
N ILE A 284 35.18 -11.48 2.78
CA ILE A 284 35.47 -10.99 1.43
C ILE A 284 36.85 -10.34 1.39
N ASN A 285 37.18 -9.49 2.36
CA ASN A 285 38.49 -8.86 2.42
C ASN A 285 39.63 -9.89 2.54
N ARG A 286 39.47 -10.90 3.41
CA ARG A 286 40.46 -11.99 3.54
C ARG A 286 40.61 -12.79 2.25
N LEU A 287 39.50 -13.09 1.57
CA LEU A 287 39.50 -13.77 0.28
C LEU A 287 40.29 -12.97 -0.75
N LEU A 288 40.00 -11.67 -0.90
CA LEU A 288 40.71 -10.79 -1.84
C LEU A 288 42.20 -10.72 -1.52
N GLY A 289 42.58 -10.52 -0.25
CA GLY A 289 43.99 -10.48 0.13
C GLY A 289 44.72 -11.80 -0.11
N ALA A 290 44.06 -12.94 0.08
CA ALA A 290 44.63 -14.24 -0.28
C ALA A 290 44.83 -14.36 -1.80
N MET A 291 43.84 -13.94 -2.58
CA MET A 291 43.92 -13.98 -4.05
C MET A 291 44.97 -13.02 -4.63
N GLU A 292 45.14 -11.83 -4.03
CA GLU A 292 46.21 -10.88 -4.41
C GLU A 292 47.60 -11.47 -4.15
N ARG A 293 47.79 -12.15 -3.02
CA ARG A 293 49.06 -12.86 -2.73
C ARG A 293 49.30 -13.99 -3.73
N LEU A 294 48.28 -14.80 -4.03
CA LEU A 294 48.38 -15.88 -5.01
C LEU A 294 48.66 -15.36 -6.44
N ALA A 295 48.21 -14.14 -6.76
CA ALA A 295 48.50 -13.53 -8.06
C ALA A 295 50.00 -13.25 -8.29
N THR A 296 50.81 -13.17 -7.23
CA THR A 296 52.27 -12.99 -7.35
C THR A 296 53.01 -14.25 -7.82
N ALA A 297 52.41 -15.44 -7.65
CA ALA A 297 52.98 -16.73 -8.02
C ALA A 297 51.96 -17.52 -8.88
N PRO A 298 51.84 -17.18 -10.18
CA PRO A 298 50.80 -17.76 -11.03
C PRO A 298 50.98 -19.28 -11.18
N HIS A 299 49.92 -20.04 -10.91
CA HIS A 299 49.90 -21.50 -11.05
C HIS A 299 48.75 -21.95 -11.96
N PRO A 300 48.96 -22.92 -12.89
CA PRO A 300 47.95 -23.34 -13.86
C PRO A 300 46.68 -23.93 -13.23
N HIS A 301 46.77 -24.42 -11.99
CA HIS A 301 45.65 -25.03 -11.26
C HIS A 301 45.03 -24.13 -10.19
N ILE A 302 45.41 -22.84 -10.11
CA ILE A 302 44.88 -21.89 -9.12
C ILE A 302 44.28 -20.67 -9.84
N SER A 303 43.03 -20.33 -9.50
CA SER A 303 42.31 -19.23 -10.15
C SER A 303 42.97 -17.93 -9.75
N GLN A 304 43.31 -17.11 -10.74
CA GLN A 304 44.02 -15.86 -10.53
C GLN A 304 43.03 -14.71 -10.45
N LEU A 305 43.29 -13.77 -9.55
CA LEU A 305 42.53 -12.52 -9.51
C LEU A 305 42.90 -11.67 -10.72
N LEU A 306 41.90 -11.31 -11.53
CA LEU A 306 42.10 -10.45 -12.70
C LEU A 306 41.78 -8.99 -12.39
N SER A 307 40.68 -8.75 -11.67
CA SER A 307 40.29 -7.39 -11.26
C SER A 307 39.22 -7.43 -10.16
N VAL A 308 39.17 -6.37 -9.36
CA VAL A 308 38.11 -6.11 -8.40
C VAL A 308 37.52 -4.75 -8.70
N ILE A 309 36.20 -4.67 -8.85
CA ILE A 309 35.48 -3.42 -9.13
C ILE A 309 34.42 -3.23 -8.07
N HIS A 310 34.42 -2.08 -7.43
CA HIS A 310 33.52 -1.75 -6.35
C HIS A 310 32.62 -0.59 -6.77
N THR A 311 31.32 -0.83 -6.87
CA THR A 311 30.30 0.19 -7.16
C THR A 311 29.47 0.48 -5.91
N PRO A 312 28.61 1.52 -5.90
CA PRO A 312 27.75 1.79 -4.74
C PRO A 312 26.88 0.58 -4.35
N SER A 313 26.33 -0.14 -5.33
CA SER A 313 25.42 -1.26 -5.10
C SER A 313 26.10 -2.64 -5.02
N ARG A 314 27.27 -2.82 -5.64
CA ARG A 314 27.86 -4.16 -5.85
C ARG A 314 29.38 -4.20 -5.74
N LEU A 315 29.90 -5.38 -5.46
CA LEU A 315 31.33 -5.69 -5.61
C LEU A 315 31.48 -6.81 -6.63
N TYR A 316 32.31 -6.57 -7.63
CA TYR A 316 32.60 -7.49 -8.72
C TYR A 316 34.02 -8.02 -8.55
N VAL A 317 34.15 -9.31 -8.34
CA VAL A 317 35.45 -10.00 -8.22
C VAL A 317 35.61 -10.88 -9.44
N ASN A 318 36.54 -10.51 -10.32
CA ASN A 318 36.77 -11.18 -11.59
C ASN A 318 38.04 -12.02 -11.51
N THR A 319 37.91 -13.32 -11.80
CA THR A 319 38.98 -14.30 -11.67
C THR A 319 39.12 -15.13 -12.93
N SER A 320 40.33 -15.68 -13.17
CA SER A 320 40.54 -16.57 -14.31
C SER A 320 39.72 -17.84 -14.14
N MET A 321 39.14 -18.32 -15.25
CA MET A 321 38.35 -19.54 -15.23
C MET A 321 39.28 -20.77 -15.32
N ILE A 322 39.15 -21.70 -14.39
CA ILE A 322 39.86 -23.00 -14.45
C ILE A 322 38.87 -24.06 -14.91
N GLY A 323 39.09 -24.56 -16.12
CA GLY A 323 38.21 -25.53 -16.74
C GLY A 323 36.85 -24.95 -17.13
N GLN A 324 36.07 -25.73 -17.87
CA GLN A 324 34.74 -25.30 -18.33
C GLN A 324 33.61 -25.73 -17.39
N HIS A 325 33.89 -26.62 -16.44
CA HIS A 325 32.90 -27.27 -15.59
C HIS A 325 33.40 -27.33 -14.15
N THR A 326 32.47 -27.22 -13.21
CA THR A 326 32.77 -27.54 -11.81
C THR A 326 33.00 -29.04 -11.67
N VAL A 327 33.78 -29.45 -10.66
CA VAL A 327 34.00 -30.88 -10.33
C VAL A 327 32.66 -31.58 -10.12
N GLN A 328 31.73 -30.93 -9.43
CA GLN A 328 30.38 -31.46 -9.23
C GLN A 328 29.67 -31.72 -10.56
N SER A 329 29.64 -30.74 -11.46
CA SER A 329 29.01 -30.91 -12.78
C SER A 329 29.71 -31.99 -13.63
N ALA A 330 31.03 -32.16 -13.49
CA ALA A 330 31.77 -33.22 -14.16
C ALA A 330 31.39 -34.61 -13.61
N LEU A 331 31.26 -34.74 -12.28
CA LEU A 331 30.80 -35.97 -11.63
C LEU A 331 29.35 -36.32 -11.99
N GLU A 332 28.44 -35.34 -11.97
CA GLU A 332 27.03 -35.54 -12.35
C GLU A 332 26.90 -36.02 -13.80
N ARG A 333 27.73 -35.48 -14.71
CA ARG A 333 27.77 -35.94 -16.11
C ARG A 333 28.32 -37.35 -16.25
N ARG A 334 29.38 -37.67 -15.50
CA ARG A 334 29.96 -39.03 -15.47
C ARG A 334 28.91 -40.03 -15.02
N ASP A 335 28.27 -39.75 -13.88
CA ASP A 335 27.22 -40.60 -13.32
C ASP A 335 26.03 -40.76 -14.27
N SER A 336 25.63 -39.67 -14.94
CA SER A 336 24.56 -39.70 -15.95
C SER A 336 24.93 -40.52 -17.19
N ALA A 337 26.22 -40.52 -17.59
CA ALA A 337 26.71 -41.32 -18.70
C ALA A 337 26.77 -42.81 -18.33
N THR A 338 27.21 -43.14 -17.11
CA THR A 338 27.22 -44.50 -16.58
C THR A 338 25.81 -45.07 -16.46
N ALA A 339 24.85 -44.29 -15.94
CA ALA A 339 23.46 -44.73 -15.83
C ALA A 339 22.81 -45.05 -17.19
N ARG A 340 23.20 -44.35 -18.26
CA ARG A 340 22.75 -44.66 -19.63
C ARG A 340 23.37 -45.95 -20.17
N THR A 341 24.59 -46.27 -19.78
CA THR A 341 25.29 -47.48 -20.24
C THR A 341 24.86 -48.73 -19.48
N THR A 342 24.52 -48.62 -18.20
CA THR A 342 24.14 -49.77 -17.37
C THR A 342 22.63 -50.04 -17.31
N GLY A 343 21.81 -49.26 -18.01
CA GLY A 343 20.34 -49.41 -18.04
C GLY A 343 19.65 -49.21 -16.69
N THR A 344 20.40 -48.83 -15.65
CA THR A 344 19.92 -48.73 -14.28
C THR A 344 19.37 -47.32 -14.06
N ARG A 345 18.04 -47.20 -14.09
CA ARG A 345 17.33 -45.94 -13.80
C ARG A 345 17.63 -45.55 -12.35
N ARG A 346 18.34 -44.43 -12.13
CA ARG A 346 18.56 -43.90 -10.78
C ARG A 346 17.21 -43.54 -10.14
N PRO A 347 16.95 -43.91 -8.88
CA PRO A 347 15.87 -43.30 -8.11
C PRO A 347 16.15 -41.80 -7.94
N SER A 348 15.15 -40.97 -8.22
CA SER A 348 15.26 -39.51 -8.10
C SER A 348 15.48 -39.12 -6.64
N LEU A 349 16.60 -38.45 -6.37
CA LEU A 349 16.84 -37.74 -5.12
C LEU A 349 16.23 -36.33 -5.24
N ASP A 350 14.90 -36.26 -5.30
CA ASP A 350 14.19 -35.04 -4.98
C ASP A 350 13.73 -35.16 -3.52
N GLY A 351 14.40 -34.40 -2.65
CA GLY A 351 14.12 -34.23 -1.23
C GLY A 351 14.56 -32.86 -0.78
#